data_AF-A0A925ZDN8-F1
#
_entry.id   AF-A0A925ZDN8-F1
#
_cell.length_a   1.000
_cell.length_b   1.000
_cell.length_c   1.000
_cell.angle_alpha   90.00
_cell.angle_beta   90.00
_cell.angle_gamma   90.00
#
_symmetry.space_group_name_H-M   'P 1'
#
loop_
_entity.id
_entity.type
_entity.pdbx_description
1 polymer ?
#
loop_
_entity_poly.entity_id
_entity_poly.type
_entity_poly.pdbx_seq_one_letter_code
_entity_poly.pdbx_strand_id
1 'polypeptide(L)'
;MLTGDLIEAYHRGYLDVEYLNKWAMELLESNYESEGVIIAASCPDLSWQEVNFYFKKILNELNITNDIDNNIEKLKQKVFLKEYKLGFRLGGQVLSRFDSLRKEIGFYDMVGFTIIGDDYEGEDKGGYHTLDRKLYGQDLEKEIRIHLQRAGKI
;
A
#
# COMPACT_ATOMS: atom_id res chain seq x y z
N MET A 1 0.71 8.44 5.41
CA MET A 1 -0.23 7.64 4.59
C MET A 1 0.56 7.05 3.44
N LEU A 2 0.46 5.75 3.19
CA LEU A 2 1.26 5.12 2.13
C LEU A 2 0.59 5.32 0.77
N THR A 3 1.39 5.57 -0.26
CA THR A 3 0.89 5.73 -1.64
C THR A 3 0.08 4.52 -2.10
N GLY A 4 0.49 3.32 -1.70
CA GLY A 4 -0.25 2.09 -1.98
C GLY A 4 -1.68 2.12 -1.44
N ASP A 5 -1.89 2.69 -0.25
CA ASP A 5 -3.21 2.76 0.38
C ASP A 5 -4.13 3.74 -0.35
N LEU A 6 -3.61 4.86 -0.88
CA LEU A 6 -4.40 5.76 -1.73
C LEU A 6 -4.78 5.12 -3.07
N ILE A 7 -3.87 4.38 -3.70
CA ILE A 7 -4.19 3.66 -4.94
C ILE A 7 -5.28 2.62 -4.68
N GLU A 8 -5.25 1.96 -3.52
CA GLU A 8 -6.31 1.05 -3.11
C GLU A 8 -7.64 1.77 -2.85
N ALA A 9 -7.62 2.92 -2.17
CA ALA A 9 -8.80 3.75 -1.96
C ALA A 9 -9.43 4.22 -3.27
N TYR A 10 -8.59 4.67 -4.21
CA TYR A 10 -9.00 5.06 -5.55
C TYR A 10 -9.64 3.89 -6.29
N HIS A 11 -8.97 2.72 -6.31
CA HIS A 11 -9.47 1.52 -6.97
C HIS A 11 -10.82 1.04 -6.42
N ARG A 12 -11.01 1.12 -5.10
CA ARG A 12 -12.23 0.69 -4.41
C ARG A 12 -13.32 1.76 -4.36
N GLY A 13 -13.06 2.95 -4.91
CA GLY A 13 -14.04 4.03 -5.03
C GLY A 13 -14.36 4.76 -3.73
N TYR A 14 -13.48 4.72 -2.73
CA TYR A 14 -13.65 5.44 -1.47
C TYR A 14 -12.56 6.48 -1.20
N LEU A 15 -11.68 6.76 -2.15
CA LEU A 15 -10.76 7.89 -2.02
C LEU A 15 -11.56 9.18 -1.83
N ASP A 16 -11.31 9.87 -0.72
CA ASP A 16 -11.95 11.15 -0.38
C ASP A 16 -10.93 12.28 -0.31
N VAL A 17 -11.45 13.50 -0.09
CA VAL A 17 -10.63 14.71 0.01
C VAL A 17 -9.71 14.69 1.23
N GLU A 18 -10.12 14.07 2.33
CA GLU A 18 -9.31 13.99 3.55
C GLU A 18 -8.05 13.16 3.31
N TYR A 19 -8.19 12.00 2.66
CA TYR A 19 -7.05 11.13 2.32
C TYR A 19 -6.11 11.80 1.34
N LEU A 20 -6.65 12.45 0.31
CA LEU A 20 -5.86 13.17 -0.67
C LEU A 20 -5.11 14.34 -0.03
N ASN A 21 -5.79 15.15 0.80
CA ASN A 21 -5.20 16.30 1.47
C ASN A 21 -4.09 15.88 2.45
N LYS A 22 -4.37 14.87 3.29
CA LYS A 22 -3.37 14.32 4.22
C LYS A 22 -2.12 13.84 3.49
N TRP A 23 -2.29 13.09 2.40
CA TRP A 23 -1.17 12.61 1.60
C TRP A 23 -0.40 13.77 0.94
N ALA A 24 -1.10 14.76 0.41
CA ALA A 24 -0.47 15.93 -0.19
C ALA A 24 0.35 16.73 0.84
N MET A 25 -0.15 16.90 2.06
CA MET A 25 0.59 17.53 3.16
C MET A 25 1.87 16.77 3.52
N GLU A 26 1.81 15.44 3.62
CA GLU A 26 3.00 14.61 3.87
C GLU A 26 4.04 14.69 2.73
N LEU A 27 3.58 14.85 1.48
CA LEU A 27 4.47 15.09 0.34
C LEU A 27 5.17 16.46 0.43
N LEU A 28 4.45 17.51 0.83
CA LEU A 28 5.04 18.83 1.09
C LEU A 28 6.08 18.78 2.22
N GLU A 29 5.77 18.10 3.33
CA GLU A 29 6.72 17.87 4.43
C GLU A 29 7.98 17.12 3.98
N SER A 30 7.85 16.29 2.94
CA SER A 30 8.96 15.58 2.30
C SER A 30 9.69 16.40 1.23
N ASN A 31 9.44 17.72 1.16
CA ASN A 31 9.97 18.66 0.14
C ASN A 31 9.57 18.32 -1.30
N TYR A 32 8.41 17.69 -1.50
CA TYR A 32 7.87 17.43 -2.83
C TYR A 32 6.79 18.46 -3.17
N GLU A 33 7.19 19.51 -3.88
CA GLU A 33 6.33 20.62 -4.26
C GLU A 33 6.01 20.58 -5.75
N SER A 34 4.81 20.10 -6.08
CA SER A 34 4.25 20.11 -7.44
C SER A 34 2.88 20.78 -7.41
N GLU A 35 2.41 21.22 -8.57
CA GLU A 35 1.13 21.95 -8.68
C GLU A 35 -0.03 21.11 -8.14
N GLY A 36 -0.11 19.83 -8.50
CA GLY A 36 -1.14 18.92 -7.99
C GLY A 36 -1.09 18.77 -6.48
N VAL A 37 0.11 18.67 -5.90
CA VAL A 37 0.29 18.54 -4.45
C VAL A 37 -0.10 19.81 -3.72
N ILE A 38 0.34 20.98 -4.19
CA ILE A 38 0.02 22.27 -3.56
C ILE A 38 -1.49 22.50 -3.54
N ILE A 39 -2.17 22.22 -4.66
CA ILE A 39 -3.63 22.40 -4.75
C ILE A 39 -4.35 21.40 -3.83
N ALA A 40 -4.00 20.12 -3.88
CA ALA A 40 -4.61 19.10 -3.04
C ALA A 40 -4.44 19.38 -1.53
N ALA A 41 -3.29 19.94 -1.13
CA ALA A 41 -3.01 20.34 0.24
C ALA A 41 -3.79 21.61 0.67
N SER A 42 -4.00 22.56 -0.24
CA SER A 42 -4.58 23.88 0.07
C SER A 42 -6.10 23.94 -0.08
N CYS A 43 -6.72 22.98 -0.76
CA CYS A 43 -8.15 22.97 -1.07
C CYS A 43 -8.87 21.84 -0.32
N PRO A 44 -9.51 22.11 0.84
CA PRO A 44 -10.22 21.09 1.62
C PRO A 44 -11.59 20.70 1.05
N ASP A 45 -12.14 21.48 0.10
CA ASP A 45 -13.53 21.35 -0.38
C ASP A 45 -13.62 20.78 -1.80
N LEU A 46 -12.65 19.97 -2.22
CA LEU A 46 -12.63 19.36 -3.56
C LEU A 46 -13.82 18.42 -3.74
N SER A 47 -14.53 18.55 -4.86
CA SER A 47 -15.53 17.57 -5.27
C SER A 47 -14.89 16.21 -5.57
N TRP A 48 -15.70 15.15 -5.58
CA TRP A 48 -15.21 13.81 -5.90
C TRP A 48 -14.50 13.72 -7.28
N GLN A 49 -14.98 14.47 -8.28
CA GLN A 49 -14.32 14.52 -9.59
C GLN A 49 -12.93 15.17 -9.51
N GLU A 50 -12.82 16.23 -8.73
CA GLU A 50 -11.54 16.93 -8.50
C GLU A 50 -10.58 16.08 -7.67
N VAL A 51 -11.05 15.38 -6.65
CA VAL A 51 -10.23 14.42 -5.87
C VAL A 51 -9.59 13.39 -6.80
N ASN A 52 -10.38 12.77 -7.68
CA ASN A 52 -9.85 11.80 -8.64
C ASN A 52 -8.87 12.43 -9.63
N PHE A 53 -9.17 13.64 -10.12
CA PHE A 53 -8.29 14.37 -11.02
C PHE A 53 -6.93 14.66 -10.37
N TYR A 54 -6.92 15.26 -9.18
CA TYR A 54 -5.69 15.62 -8.49
C TYR A 54 -4.91 14.41 -8.01
N PHE A 55 -5.57 13.34 -7.57
CA PHE A 55 -4.90 12.07 -7.29
C PHE A 55 -4.11 11.55 -8.50
N LYS A 56 -4.74 11.51 -9.69
CA LYS A 56 -4.07 11.09 -10.92
C LYS A 56 -2.94 12.04 -11.31
N LYS A 57 -3.16 13.35 -11.15
CA LYS A 57 -2.17 14.38 -11.43
C LYS A 57 -0.92 14.20 -10.57
N ILE A 58 -1.07 14.03 -9.25
CA ILE A 58 0.04 13.84 -8.33
C ILE A 58 0.80 12.55 -8.62
N LEU A 59 0.11 11.44 -8.92
CA LEU A 59 0.78 10.20 -9.31
C LEU A 59 1.61 10.35 -10.59
N ASN A 60 1.14 11.14 -11.55
CA ASN A 60 1.88 11.44 -12.76
C ASN A 60 3.10 12.35 -12.48
N GLU A 61 2.91 13.40 -11.68
CA GLU A 61 3.99 14.31 -11.26
C GLU A 61 5.09 13.56 -10.49
N LEU A 62 4.71 12.61 -9.63
CA LEU A 62 5.64 11.72 -8.91
C LEU A 62 6.33 10.68 -9.81
N ASN A 63 6.06 10.69 -11.12
CA ASN A 63 6.53 9.71 -12.10
C ASN A 63 6.19 8.26 -11.70
N ILE A 64 5.02 8.06 -11.07
CA ILE A 64 4.57 6.75 -10.65
C ILE A 64 3.91 6.01 -11.82
N THR A 65 3.00 6.68 -12.54
CA THR A 65 2.36 6.22 -13.77
C THR A 65 1.62 7.36 -14.46
N ASN A 66 1.46 7.26 -15.79
CA ASN A 66 0.63 8.15 -16.61
C ASN A 66 -0.72 7.52 -17.03
N ASP A 67 -0.93 6.24 -16.73
CA ASP A 67 -2.13 5.49 -17.10
C ASP A 67 -2.55 4.58 -15.93
N ILE A 68 -3.19 5.20 -14.95
CA ILE A 68 -3.60 4.56 -13.70
C ILE A 68 -4.74 3.58 -13.95
N ASP A 69 -5.72 3.98 -14.76
CA ASP A 69 -6.95 3.21 -14.96
C ASP A 69 -6.66 1.88 -15.64
N ASN A 70 -5.74 1.83 -16.62
CA ASN A 70 -5.40 0.58 -17.29
C ASN A 70 -4.39 -0.28 -16.51
N ASN A 71 -3.60 0.31 -15.60
CA ASN A 71 -2.50 -0.39 -14.92
C ASN A 71 -2.70 -0.57 -13.42
N ILE A 72 -3.91 -0.38 -12.90
CA ILE A 72 -4.14 -0.25 -11.45
C ILE A 72 -3.62 -1.42 -10.63
N GLU A 73 -3.88 -2.67 -11.02
CA GLU A 73 -3.40 -3.84 -10.25
C GLU A 73 -1.89 -3.99 -10.28
N LYS A 74 -1.25 -3.81 -11.45
CA LYS A 74 0.20 -3.84 -11.58
C LYS A 74 0.85 -2.71 -10.78
N LEU A 75 0.23 -1.53 -10.80
CA LEU A 75 0.69 -0.37 -10.06
C LEU A 75 0.61 -0.62 -8.55
N LYS A 76 -0.52 -1.12 -8.05
CA LYS A 76 -0.70 -1.51 -6.65
C LYS A 76 0.40 -2.46 -6.22
N GLN A 77 0.60 -3.55 -6.97
CA GLN A 77 1.64 -4.54 -6.67
C GLN A 77 3.04 -3.91 -6.63
N LYS A 78 3.38 -3.06 -7.62
CA LYS A 78 4.68 -2.37 -7.69
C LYS A 78 4.92 -1.45 -6.48
N VAL A 79 3.92 -0.64 -6.12
CA VAL A 79 4.03 0.32 -5.01
C VAL A 79 4.11 -0.40 -3.67
N PHE A 80 3.29 -1.43 -3.46
CA PHE A 80 3.33 -2.24 -2.24
C PHE A 80 4.69 -2.94 -2.06
N LEU A 81 5.27 -3.47 -3.14
CA LEU A 81 6.62 -4.05 -3.11
C LEU A 81 7.68 -2.99 -2.81
N LYS A 82 7.58 -1.78 -3.38
CA LYS A 82 8.51 -0.68 -3.07
C LYS A 82 8.43 -0.29 -1.59
N GLU A 83 7.23 -0.13 -1.05
CA GLU A 83 7.01 0.19 0.36
C GLU A 83 7.51 -0.91 1.29
N TYR A 84 7.33 -2.18 0.91
CA TYR A 84 7.91 -3.32 1.61
C TYR A 84 9.45 -3.25 1.64
N LYS A 85 10.11 -2.97 0.51
CA LYS A 85 11.58 -2.80 0.47
C LYS A 85 12.08 -1.71 1.40
N LEU A 86 11.29 -0.64 1.56
CA LEU A 86 11.60 0.49 2.43
C LEU A 86 11.21 0.27 3.90
N GLY A 87 10.59 -0.87 4.23
CA GLY A 87 10.16 -1.20 5.59
C GLY A 87 8.85 -0.52 6.02
N PHE A 88 8.15 0.13 5.11
CA PHE A 88 6.85 0.77 5.40
C PHE A 88 5.68 -0.21 5.38
N ARG A 89 5.88 -1.41 4.82
CA ARG A 89 4.84 -2.43 4.68
C ARG A 89 5.38 -3.80 5.08
N LEU A 90 4.52 -4.64 5.66
CA LEU A 90 4.83 -6.03 5.98
C LEU A 90 4.65 -6.93 4.76
N GLY A 91 5.48 -7.96 4.62
CA GLY A 91 5.41 -8.93 3.54
C GLY A 91 4.09 -9.70 3.57
N GLY A 92 3.60 -10.03 4.76
CA GLY A 92 2.29 -10.67 4.93
C GLY A 92 1.13 -9.84 4.36
N GLN A 93 1.21 -8.50 4.46
CA GLN A 93 0.24 -7.60 3.86
C GLN A 93 0.29 -7.62 2.33
N VAL A 94 1.50 -7.65 1.76
CA VAL A 94 1.68 -7.73 0.30
C VAL A 94 1.13 -9.06 -0.24
N LEU A 95 1.52 -10.18 0.38
CA LEU A 95 1.15 -11.50 -0.11
C LEU A 95 -0.32 -11.86 0.14
N SER A 96 -0.94 -11.37 1.21
CA SER A 96 -2.40 -11.53 1.40
C SER A 96 -3.21 -10.78 0.33
N ARG A 97 -2.66 -9.71 -0.24
CA ARG A 97 -3.33 -8.90 -1.27
C ARG A 97 -3.16 -9.42 -2.69
N PHE A 98 -1.99 -9.96 -3.04
CA PHE A 98 -1.64 -10.32 -4.43
C PHE A 98 -1.39 -11.83 -4.61
N ASP A 99 -2.47 -12.57 -4.90
CA ASP A 99 -2.39 -14.02 -5.17
C ASP A 99 -1.48 -14.37 -6.36
N SER A 100 -1.50 -13.55 -7.41
CA SER A 100 -0.62 -13.71 -8.57
C SER A 100 0.85 -13.60 -8.20
N LEU A 101 1.22 -12.64 -7.34
CA LEU A 101 2.59 -12.46 -6.85
C LEU A 101 3.03 -13.66 -6.00
N ARG A 102 2.17 -14.18 -5.12
CA ARG A 102 2.46 -15.38 -4.32
C ARG A 102 2.86 -16.56 -5.19
N LYS A 103 2.04 -16.84 -6.22
CA LYS A 103 2.30 -17.90 -7.20
C LYS A 103 3.59 -17.64 -7.98
N GLU A 104 3.82 -16.40 -8.39
CA GLU A 104 5.02 -15.98 -9.14
C GLU A 104 6.32 -16.24 -8.37
N ILE A 105 6.34 -15.96 -7.06
CA ILE A 105 7.54 -16.15 -6.21
C ILE A 105 7.66 -17.56 -5.61
N GLY A 106 6.70 -18.44 -5.92
CA GLY A 106 6.61 -19.80 -5.39
C GLY A 106 6.26 -19.88 -3.91
N PHE A 107 5.63 -18.85 -3.33
CA PHE A 107 5.11 -18.87 -1.96
C PHE A 107 3.63 -19.29 -2.00
N TYR A 108 3.37 -20.60 -2.00
CA TYR A 108 2.02 -21.11 -2.26
C TYR A 108 1.07 -21.03 -1.05
N ASP A 109 1.60 -20.88 0.15
CA ASP A 109 0.80 -20.78 1.38
C ASP A 109 -0.02 -19.49 1.40
N MET A 110 -1.31 -19.64 1.63
CA MET A 110 -2.20 -18.50 1.80
C MET A 110 -1.86 -17.75 3.08
N VAL A 111 -1.87 -16.42 2.99
CA VAL A 111 -1.57 -15.54 4.13
C VAL A 111 -2.88 -14.94 4.64
N GLY A 112 -3.13 -15.13 5.93
CA GLY A 112 -4.23 -14.51 6.67
C GLY A 112 -3.72 -13.46 7.65
N PHE A 113 -4.66 -12.69 8.20
CA PHE A 113 -4.44 -11.79 9.31
C PHE A 113 -5.40 -12.17 10.43
N THR A 114 -4.87 -12.35 11.64
CA THR A 114 -5.69 -12.59 12.83
C THR A 114 -5.43 -11.48 13.84
N ILE A 115 -6.51 -10.97 14.43
CA ILE A 115 -6.46 -10.12 15.62
C ILE A 115 -6.42 -11.05 16.82
N ILE A 116 -5.31 -11.06 17.56
CA ILE A 116 -5.19 -11.77 18.83
C ILE A 116 -5.54 -10.72 19.88
N GLY A 117 -6.78 -10.75 20.36
CA GLY A 117 -7.40 -9.64 21.08
C GLY A 117 -6.71 -9.21 22.39
N ASP A 118 -7.16 -8.03 22.85
CA ASP A 118 -6.84 -7.32 24.10
C ASP A 118 -6.14 -8.18 25.15
N ASP A 119 -4.84 -7.96 25.32
CA ASP A 119 -4.32 -8.02 26.68
C ASP A 119 -5.07 -7.01 27.55
N TYR A 120 -5.13 -7.25 28.87
CA TYR A 120 -5.81 -6.37 29.84
C TYR A 120 -5.34 -4.89 29.82
N GLU A 121 -4.37 -4.55 28.97
CA GLU A 121 -3.77 -3.24 28.75
C GLU A 121 -4.25 -2.53 27.46
N GLY A 122 -5.05 -3.19 26.61
CA GLY A 122 -5.68 -2.55 25.44
C GLY A 122 -4.78 -2.43 24.20
N GLU A 123 -3.75 -3.27 24.04
CA GLU A 123 -2.97 -3.32 22.80
C GLU A 123 -3.57 -4.35 21.83
N ASP A 124 -4.10 -3.87 20.70
CA ASP A 124 -4.51 -4.71 19.58
C ASP A 124 -3.31 -5.51 19.01
N LYS A 125 -3.10 -6.74 19.48
CA LYS A 125 -2.03 -7.63 18.98
C LYS A 125 -2.50 -8.40 17.75
N GLY A 126 -2.49 -7.72 16.61
CA GLY A 126 -2.73 -8.33 15.29
C GLY A 126 -1.45 -8.85 14.61
N GLY A 127 -1.58 -9.86 13.75
CA GLY A 127 -0.44 -10.37 12.99
C GLY A 127 -0.80 -11.19 11.75
N TYR A 128 0.10 -11.17 10.76
CA TYR A 128 0.02 -12.04 9.59
C TYR A 128 0.55 -13.43 9.90
N HIS A 129 -0.10 -14.44 9.31
CA HIS A 129 0.25 -15.84 9.46
C HIS A 129 -0.12 -16.62 8.19
N THR A 130 0.49 -17.79 7.97
CA THR A 130 -0.02 -18.77 7.00
C THR A 130 -1.31 -19.39 7.51
N LEU A 131 -2.22 -19.83 6.64
CA LEU A 131 -3.49 -20.43 7.06
C LEU A 131 -3.32 -21.70 7.92
N ASP A 132 -2.25 -22.47 7.70
CA ASP A 132 -1.89 -23.64 8.52
C ASP A 132 -1.21 -23.26 9.84
N ARG A 133 -1.00 -21.95 10.09
CA ARG A 133 -0.38 -21.35 11.28
C ARG A 133 1.04 -21.82 11.58
N LYS A 134 1.74 -22.42 10.61
CA LYS A 134 3.14 -22.83 10.80
C LYS A 134 4.10 -21.64 10.78
N LEU A 135 3.78 -20.59 10.04
CA LEU A 135 4.57 -19.36 9.97
C LEU A 135 3.73 -18.19 10.47
N TYR A 136 4.31 -17.38 11.35
CA TYR A 136 3.70 -16.17 11.91
C TYR A 136 4.78 -15.13 12.23
N GLY A 137 4.38 -13.86 12.30
CA GLY A 137 5.26 -12.76 12.73
C GLY A 137 6.59 -12.73 11.96
N GLN A 138 7.70 -12.73 12.69
CA GLN A 138 9.04 -12.63 12.09
C GLN A 138 9.45 -13.84 11.24
N ASP A 139 9.00 -15.05 11.60
CA ASP A 139 9.31 -16.25 10.82
C ASP A 139 8.63 -16.20 9.44
N LEU A 140 7.39 -15.72 9.41
CA LEU A 140 6.69 -15.46 8.16
C LEU A 140 7.43 -14.39 7.32
N GLU A 141 7.79 -13.26 7.93
CA GLU A 141 8.48 -12.18 7.23
C GLU A 141 9.83 -12.63 6.65
N LYS A 142 10.57 -13.46 7.38
CA LYS A 142 11.82 -14.05 6.91
C LYS A 142 11.60 -14.94 5.69
N GLU A 143 10.61 -15.82 5.75
CA GLU A 143 10.30 -16.73 4.64
C GLU A 143 9.85 -15.96 3.39
N ILE A 144 8.95 -14.97 3.57
CA ILE A 144 8.51 -14.09 2.48
C ILE A 144 9.68 -13.36 1.83
N ARG A 145 10.60 -12.82 2.64
CA ARG A 145 11.80 -12.15 2.15
C ARG A 145 12.66 -13.07 1.29
N ILE A 146 12.86 -14.33 1.71
CA ILE A 146 13.62 -15.32 0.95
C ILE A 146 12.99 -15.56 -0.43
N HIS A 147 11.68 -15.76 -0.49
CA HIS A 147 10.97 -15.99 -1.74
C HIS A 147 11.02 -14.77 -2.68
N LEU A 148 10.82 -13.57 -2.15
CA LEU A 148 10.89 -12.33 -2.91
C LEU A 148 12.31 -12.06 -3.45
N GLN A 149 13.36 -12.31 -2.66
CA GLN A 149 14.76 -12.18 -3.10
C GLN A 149 15.10 -13.18 -4.19
N ARG A 150 14.73 -14.46 -4.00
CA ARG A 150 14.95 -15.51 -4.99
C ARG A 150 14.28 -15.20 -6.34
N ALA A 151 13.12 -14.55 -6.31
CA ALA A 151 12.37 -14.15 -7.49
C ALA A 151 12.80 -12.79 -8.08
N GLY A 152 13.81 -12.12 -7.52
CA GLY A 152 14.28 -10.80 -7.99
C GLY A 152 13.23 -9.68 -7.83
N LYS A 153 12.29 -9.83 -6.89
CA LYS A 153 11.25 -8.82 -6.63
C LYS A 153 11.70 -7.77 -5.64
N ILE A 154 12.62 -8.12 -4.75
CA ILE A 154 13.23 -7.21 -3.77
C ILE A 154 14.72 -7.09 -3.93
#